data_AF-A0A486W0B7-F1
#
_entry.id   AF-A0A486W0B7-F1
#
_cell.length_a   1.000
_cell.length_b   1.000
_cell.length_c   1.000
_cell.angle_alpha   90.00
_cell.angle_beta   90.00
_cell.angle_gamma   90.00
#
_symmetry.space_group_name_H-M   'P 1'
#
loop_
_entity.id
_entity.type
_entity.pdbx_description
1 polymer ?
#
loop_
_entity_poly.entity_id
_entity_poly.type
_entity_poly.pdbx_seq_one_letter_code
_entity_poly.pdbx_strand_id
1 'polypeptide(L)' 'MPKLTTETALNILIGWLQDNINCSTEIIFDNDNNTDSAKLLPHITKALQDVRDLRHLQHLRQGRTD' A
#
# COMPACT_ATOMS: atom_id res chain seq x y z
N MET A 1 19.70 -6.73 -7.19
CA MET A 1 18.26 -6.41 -7.22
C MET A 1 18.05 -5.09 -6.52
N PRO A 2 17.25 -4.15 -7.05
CA PRO A 2 16.93 -2.91 -6.34
C PRO A 2 16.27 -3.22 -5.00
N LYS A 3 16.61 -2.47 -3.96
CA LYS A 3 16.04 -2.64 -2.62
C LYS A 3 14.57 -2.23 -2.65
N LEU A 4 13.70 -3.12 -2.19
CA LEU A 4 12.27 -2.82 -2.05
C LEU A 4 12.09 -1.74 -0.99
N THR A 5 11.48 -0.62 -1.36
CA THR A 5 11.11 0.43 -0.40
C THR A 5 9.75 0.13 0.22
N THR A 6 9.49 0.62 1.43
CA THR A 6 8.16 0.48 2.07
C THR A 6 7.05 1.07 1.20
N GLU A 7 7.30 2.20 0.54
CA GLU A 7 6.35 2.81 -0.40
C GLU A 7 6.05 1.89 -1.58
N THR A 8 7.08 1.29 -2.18
CA THR A 8 6.92 0.33 -3.30
C THR A 8 6.17 -0.92 -2.86
N ALA A 9 6.50 -1.47 -1.68
CA ALA A 9 5.83 -2.66 -1.13
C ALA A 9 4.33 -2.40 -0.90
N LEU A 10 3.97 -1.24 -0.34
CA LEU A 10 2.58 -0.86 -0.10
C LEU A 10 1.80 -0.65 -1.41
N ASN A 11 2.42 -0.05 -2.44
CA ASN A 11 1.77 0.08 -3.75
C ASN A 11 1.50 -1.29 -4.40
N ILE A 12 2.45 -2.23 -4.30
CA ILE A 12 2.25 -3.60 -4.80
C ILE A 12 1.10 -4.29 -4.06
N LEU A 13 1.06 -4.16 -2.72
CA LEU A 13 -0.01 -4.73 -1.92
C LEU A 13 -1.38 -4.14 -2.25
N ILE A 14 -1.47 -2.82 -2.49
CA ILE A 14 -2.72 -2.17 -2.92
C ILE A 14 -3.20 -2.75 -4.25
N GLY A 15 -2.31 -2.87 -5.25
CA GLY A 15 -2.66 -3.47 -6.54
C GLY A 15 -3.19 -4.89 -6.38
N TRP A 16 -2.49 -5.71 -5.58
CA TRP A 16 -2.92 -7.07 -5.28
C TRP A 16 -4.29 -7.14 -4.57
N LEU A 17 -4.56 -6.25 -3.61
CA LEU A 17 -5.86 -6.18 -2.93
C LEU A 17 -6.98 -5.78 -3.89
N GLN A 18 -6.72 -4.84 -4.80
CA GLN A 18 -7.70 -4.42 -5.82
C GLN A 18 -7.98 -5.56 -6.80
N ASP A 19 -6.97 -6.29 -7.23
CA ASP A 19 -7.11 -7.45 -8.11
C ASP A 19 -7.96 -8.55 -7.46
N ASN A 20 -7.77 -8.78 -6.16
CA ASN A 20 -8.59 -9.71 -5.37
C ASN A 20 -10.05 -9.26 -5.26
N ILE A 21 -10.29 -7.97 -5.04
CA ILE A 21 -11.66 -7.41 -4.92
C ILE A 21 -12.39 -7.50 -6.26
N ASN A 22 -11.69 -7.18 -7.35
CA ASN A 22 -12.26 -7.16 -8.69
C ASN A 22 -12.31 -8.56 -9.34
N CYS A 23 -11.80 -9.60 -8.67
CA CYS A 23 -11.64 -10.96 -9.19
C CYS A 23 -11.03 -10.98 -10.62
N SER A 24 -10.15 -10.02 -10.92
CA SER A 24 -9.68 -9.76 -12.29
C SER A 24 -8.49 -10.64 -12.70
N THR A 25 -8.03 -11.50 -11.79
CA THR A 25 -6.92 -12.43 -12.01
C THR A 25 -7.35 -13.85 -11.66
N GLU A 26 -6.72 -14.85 -12.29
CA GLU A 26 -6.94 -16.27 -11.97
C GLU A 26 -6.55 -16.65 -10.53
N ILE A 27 -5.79 -15.78 -9.85
CA ILE A 27 -5.43 -15.96 -8.43
C ILE A 27 -6.60 -15.44 -7.59
N ILE A 28 -7.60 -16.29 -7.44
CA ILE A 28 -8.79 -16.03 -6.61
C ILE A 28 -8.50 -16.56 -5.21
N PHE A 29 -8.25 -15.66 -4.26
CA PHE A 29 -8.41 -16.01 -2.84
C PHE A 29 -9.90 -16.04 -2.50
N ASP A 30 -10.28 -17.02 -1.68
CA ASP A 30 -11.63 -17.27 -1.18
C ASP A 30 -12.39 -15.98 -0.85
N ASN A 31 -13.38 -15.65 -1.70
CA ASN A 31 -14.27 -14.50 -1.58
C ASN A 31 -15.67 -14.90 -1.10
N ASP A 32 -15.86 -16.13 -0.60
CA ASP A 32 -17.19 -16.68 -0.27
C ASP A 32 -17.84 -16.00 0.96
N ASN A 33 -17.16 -15.04 1.62
CA ASN A 33 -17.65 -14.44 2.86
C ASN A 33 -17.34 -12.94 3.07
N ASN A 34 -17.45 -12.10 2.03
CA ASN A 34 -17.32 -10.63 2.14
C ASN A 34 -15.93 -10.19 2.65
N THR A 35 -14.96 -10.54 1.81
CA THR A 35 -13.48 -10.50 1.90
C THR A 35 -12.86 -9.42 2.77
N ASP A 36 -11.97 -9.85 3.66
CA ASP A 36 -11.09 -8.98 4.45
C ASP A 36 -10.28 -8.00 3.61
N SER A 37 -9.97 -8.31 2.34
CA SER A 37 -9.28 -7.43 1.39
C SER A 37 -10.01 -6.10 1.15
N ALA A 38 -11.34 -6.10 0.99
CA ALA A 38 -12.10 -4.85 0.81
C ALA A 38 -12.07 -3.99 2.08
N LYS A 39 -12.07 -4.63 3.25
CA LYS A 39 -11.92 -3.96 4.55
C LYS A 39 -10.48 -3.47 4.77
N LEU A 40 -9.49 -4.21 4.28
CA LEU A 40 -8.07 -3.92 4.46
C LEU A 40 -7.56 -2.82 3.52
N LEU A 41 -8.10 -2.73 2.30
CA LEU A 41 -7.71 -1.73 1.29
C LEU A 41 -7.67 -0.28 1.82
N PRO A 42 -8.70 0.25 2.51
CA PRO A 42 -8.63 1.61 3.05
C PRO A 42 -7.51 1.78 4.09
N HIS A 43 -7.23 0.75 4.90
CA HIS A 43 -6.17 0.78 5.91
C HIS A 43 -4.77 0.81 5.28
N ILE A 44 -4.55 0.01 4.23
CA ILE A 44 -3.26 -0.02 3.52
C ILE A 44 -3.06 1.27 2.71
N THR A 45 -4.12 1.80 2.10
CA THR A 45 -4.08 3.12 1.45
C THR A 45 -3.70 4.22 2.43
N LYS A 46 -4.24 4.19 3.65
CA LYS A 46 -3.88 5.14 4.71
C LYS A 46 -2.41 4.97 5.13
N ALA A 47 -1.94 3.74 5.34
CA ALA A 47 -0.54 3.47 5.67
C ALA A 47 0.43 3.99 4.59
N LEU A 48 0.08 3.88 3.31
CA LEU A 48 0.85 4.47 2.21
C LEU A 48 0.93 5.98 2.33
N GLN A 49 -0.19 6.65 2.64
CA GLN A 49 -0.20 8.09 2.84
C GLN A 49 0.68 8.50 4.03
N ASP A 50 0.58 7.78 5.16
CA ASP A 50 1.38 8.06 6.35
C ASP A 50 2.88 7.91 6.07
N VAL A 51 3.28 6.89 5.29
CA VAL A 51 4.68 6.72 4.85
C VAL A 51 5.14 7.89 3.97
N ARG A 52 4.30 8.37 3.06
CA ARG A 52 4.60 9.53 2.20
C ARG A 52 4.73 10.81 3.01
N ASP A 53 3.83 11.02 3.96
CA ASP A 53 3.84 12.19 4.84
C ASP A 53 5.10 12.18 5.72
N LEU A 54 5.45 11.02 6.29
CA LEU A 54 6.69 10.87 7.07
C LEU A 54 7.94 11.16 6.23
N ARG A 55 8.00 10.64 5.00
CA ARG A 55 9.11 10.90 4.07
C ARG A 55 9.20 12.38 3.72
N HIS A 56 8.06 13.04 3.50
CA HIS A 56 8.01 14.48 3.23
C HIS A 56 8.51 15.30 4.42
N LEU A 57 8.05 14.97 5.63
CA LEU A 57 8.51 15.60 6.87
C LEU A 57 10.02 15.41 7.10
N GLN A 58 10.56 14.23 6.79
CA GLN A 58 12.00 13.97 6.87
C GLN A 58 12.80 14.88 5.93
N HIS A 59 12.37 15.02 4.67
CA HIS A 59 13.03 15.91 3.71
C HIS A 59 12.96 17.39 4.15
N LEU A 60 11.81 17.86 4.67
CA LEU A 60 11.67 19.22 5.19
C LEU A 60 12.60 19.50 6.37
N ARG A 61 12.86 18.50 7.21
CA ARG A 61 13.81 18.63 8.33
C ARG A 61 15.25 18.68 7.84
N GLN A 62 15.60 17.89 6.82
CA GLN A 62 16.94 17.88 6.25
C GLN A 62 17.27 19.20 5.55
N GLY A 63 16.36 19.76 4.76
CA GLY A 63 16.57 21.06 4.11
C GLY A 63 16.50 22.28 5.05
N ARG A 64 16.25 22.09 6.35
CA ARG A 64 16.32 23.14 7.39
C ARG A 64 17.63 23.11 8.18
N THR A 65 18.40 22.02 8.06
CA THR A 65 19.69 21.83 8.74
C THR A 65 20.89 22.19 7.87
N ASP A 66 20.64 22.65 6.65
CA ASP A 66 21.62 23.21 5.70
C ASP A 66 21.53 24.74 5.69
#